data_AF-A0A350APY7-F1
#
_entry.id   AF-A0A350APY7-F1
#
_cell.length_a   1.000
_cell.length_b   1.000
_cell.length_c   1.000
_cell.angle_alpha   90.00
_cell.angle_beta   90.00
_cell.angle_gamma   90.00
#
_symmetry.space_group_name_H-M   'P 1'
#
loop_
_entity.id
_entity.type
_entity.pdbx_description
1 polymer ?
#
loop_
_entity_poly.entity_id
_entity_poly.type
_entity_poly.pdbx_seq_one_letter_code
_entity_poly.pdbx_strand_id
1 'polypeptide(L)'
;MANRHLQRSIAMQSLFEWDFKGKKDEMIGEIIDRNVHEFAPGVSEASFVEKLSRGTVSHRSEIDPIIEKCAPEWPLEQVTVVDRNILRLGIFELMYGNYDEVPPKVAINEAIELAKTFGGESSARFVNGVLGTIYRELGEPMKDDVSKNHKKEEKEKDTETEIVSEAK
;
A
#
# COMPACT_ATOMS: atom_id res chain seq x y z
N MET A 1 14.94 1.45 3.12
CA MET A 1 13.60 2.08 3.00
C MET A 1 13.29 2.52 1.57
N ALA A 2 14.12 3.34 0.90
CA ALA A 2 13.87 3.82 -0.47
C ALA A 2 13.56 2.71 -1.51
N ASN A 3 14.16 1.52 -1.35
CA ASN A 3 13.92 0.41 -2.27
C ASN A 3 12.49 -0.18 -2.15
N ARG A 4 11.85 -0.17 -0.96
CA ARG A 4 10.52 -0.79 -0.79
C ARG A 4 9.39 0.05 -1.39
N HIS A 5 9.47 1.38 -1.24
CA HIS A 5 8.54 2.28 -1.91
C HIS A 5 8.62 2.15 -3.43
N LEU A 6 9.84 2.17 -4.00
CA LEU A 6 10.05 1.93 -5.43
C LEU A 6 9.48 0.59 -5.88
N GLN A 7 9.74 -0.49 -5.13
CA GLN A 7 9.22 -1.82 -5.46
C GLN A 7 7.69 -1.88 -5.41
N ARG A 8 7.02 -1.17 -4.49
CA ARG A 8 5.56 -1.04 -4.49
C ARG A 8 5.05 -0.25 -5.69
N SER A 9 5.74 0.81 -6.08
CA SER A 9 5.41 1.56 -7.30
C SER A 9 5.49 0.68 -8.55
N ILE A 10 6.54 -0.15 -8.66
CA ILE A 10 6.68 -1.12 -9.76
C ILE A 10 5.60 -2.20 -9.69
N ALA A 11 5.27 -2.69 -8.49
CA ALA A 11 4.20 -3.67 -8.31
C ALA A 11 2.83 -3.10 -8.75
N MET A 12 2.53 -1.85 -8.38
CA MET A 12 1.33 -1.14 -8.79
C MET A 12 1.28 -0.96 -10.31
N GLN A 13 2.36 -0.48 -10.94
CA GLN A 13 2.44 -0.33 -12.39
C GLN A 13 2.24 -1.66 -13.13
N SER A 14 2.81 -2.74 -12.59
CA SER A 14 2.64 -4.09 -13.13
C SER A 14 1.19 -4.58 -13.04
N LEU A 15 0.52 -4.32 -11.90
CA LEU A 15 -0.90 -4.62 -11.73
C LEU A 15 -1.79 -3.76 -12.64
N PHE A 16 -1.47 -2.47 -12.82
CA PHE A 16 -2.16 -1.59 -13.74
C PHE A 16 -2.08 -2.10 -15.18
N GLU A 17 -0.89 -2.45 -15.64
CA GLU A 17 -0.69 -3.00 -16.98
C GLU A 17 -1.41 -4.33 -17.16
N TRP A 18 -1.32 -5.23 -16.18
CA TRP A 18 -2.02 -6.51 -16.21
C TRP A 18 -3.54 -6.31 -16.28
N ASP A 19 -4.10 -5.38 -15.52
CA ASP A 19 -5.53 -5.03 -15.57
C ASP A 19 -5.90 -4.50 -16.96
N PHE A 20 -5.09 -3.60 -17.51
CA PHE A 20 -5.27 -3.04 -18.85
C PHE A 20 -5.18 -4.10 -19.96
N LYS A 21 -4.34 -5.13 -19.81
CA LYS A 21 -4.19 -6.25 -20.75
C LYS A 21 -5.27 -7.34 -20.60
N GLY A 22 -6.33 -7.08 -19.84
CA GLY A 22 -7.46 -7.99 -19.70
C GLY A 22 -7.28 -9.02 -18.59
N LYS A 23 -6.41 -8.74 -17.60
CA LYS A 23 -6.26 -9.53 -16.36
C LYS A 23 -5.93 -11.01 -16.59
N LYS A 24 -5.04 -11.28 -17.55
CA LYS A 24 -4.54 -12.63 -17.86
C LYS A 24 -3.42 -13.00 -16.90
N ASP A 25 -3.72 -13.86 -15.93
CA ASP A 25 -2.82 -14.21 -14.83
C ASP A 25 -1.48 -14.78 -15.34
N GLU A 26 -1.48 -15.48 -16.47
CA GLU A 26 -0.28 -16.02 -17.11
C GLU A 26 0.71 -14.93 -17.56
N MET A 27 0.23 -13.70 -17.79
CA MET A 27 1.07 -12.58 -18.25
C MET A 27 1.78 -11.85 -17.11
N ILE A 28 1.39 -12.06 -15.85
CA ILE A 28 1.89 -11.24 -14.74
C ILE A 28 3.41 -11.34 -14.58
N GLY A 29 3.99 -12.52 -14.82
CA GLY A 29 5.44 -12.74 -14.72
C GLY A 29 6.22 -11.90 -15.73
N GLU A 30 5.84 -11.98 -17.01
CA GLU A 30 6.49 -11.20 -18.09
C GLU A 30 6.37 -9.68 -17.84
N ILE A 31 5.22 -9.24 -17.34
CA ILE A 31 4.97 -7.83 -17.01
C ILE A 31 5.90 -7.37 -15.88
N ILE A 32 6.02 -8.16 -14.80
CA ILE A 32 6.91 -7.86 -13.68
C ILE A 32 8.35 -7.76 -14.17
N ASP A 33 8.84 -8.79 -14.89
CA ASP A 33 10.23 -8.85 -15.36
C ASP A 33 10.60 -7.61 -16.18
N ARG A 34 9.70 -7.22 -17.10
CA ARG A 34 9.91 -6.05 -17.94
C ARG A 34 9.92 -4.75 -17.14
N ASN A 35 8.96 -4.56 -16.23
CA ASN A 35 8.86 -3.33 -15.43
C ASN A 35 10.01 -3.21 -14.42
N VAL A 36 10.49 -4.32 -13.84
CA VAL A 36 11.69 -4.33 -13.00
C VAL A 36 12.92 -3.95 -13.80
N HIS A 37 13.08 -4.49 -15.01
CA HIS A 37 14.21 -4.15 -15.87
C HIS A 37 14.24 -2.67 -16.23
N GLU A 38 13.08 -2.08 -16.54
CA GLU A 38 12.95 -0.68 -16.94
C GLU A 38 13.18 0.29 -15.77
N PHE A 39 12.53 0.05 -14.62
CA PHE A 39 12.44 1.04 -13.54
C PHE A 39 13.38 0.78 -12.36
N ALA A 40 13.97 -0.40 -12.26
CA ALA A 40 14.89 -0.78 -11.20
C ALA A 40 16.13 -1.54 -11.73
N PRO A 41 16.85 -1.02 -12.74
CA PRO A 41 18.05 -1.67 -13.25
C PRO A 41 19.09 -1.81 -12.13
N GLY A 42 19.45 -3.05 -11.79
CA GLY A 42 20.40 -3.37 -10.73
C GLY A 42 19.79 -3.78 -9.40
N VAL A 43 18.46 -3.83 -9.26
CA VAL A 43 17.83 -4.49 -8.12
C VAL A 43 17.88 -6.00 -8.33
N SER A 44 18.77 -6.68 -7.59
CA SER A 44 18.92 -8.13 -7.61
C SER A 44 17.79 -8.87 -6.90
N GLU A 45 17.02 -8.17 -6.06
CA GLU A 45 15.90 -8.71 -5.29
C GLU A 45 14.57 -8.20 -5.87
N ALA A 46 14.17 -8.72 -7.03
CA ALA A 46 12.80 -8.55 -7.55
C ALA A 46 11.75 -9.30 -6.69
N SER A 47 12.19 -10.04 -5.67
CA SER A 47 11.37 -10.92 -4.85
C SER A 47 10.19 -10.21 -4.18
N PHE A 48 10.35 -8.95 -3.77
CA PHE A 48 9.24 -8.22 -3.15
C PHE A 48 8.22 -7.75 -4.19
N VAL A 49 8.65 -7.21 -5.33
CA VAL A 49 7.76 -6.85 -6.45
C VAL A 49 6.95 -8.08 -6.86
N GLU A 50 7.64 -9.21 -7.03
CA GLU A 50 7.01 -10.45 -7.43
C GLU A 50 6.02 -10.97 -6.38
N LYS A 51 6.41 -10.98 -5.10
CA LYS A 51 5.54 -11.35 -3.98
C LYS A 51 4.26 -10.50 -3.97
N LEU A 52 4.41 -9.18 -4.10
CA LEU A 52 3.29 -8.24 -4.09
C LEU A 52 2.38 -8.44 -5.30
N SER A 53 2.93 -8.40 -6.51
CA SER A 53 2.13 -8.47 -7.73
C SER A 53 1.48 -9.84 -7.92
N ARG A 54 2.24 -10.94 -7.80
CA ARG A 54 1.65 -12.28 -7.94
C ARG A 54 0.68 -12.61 -6.82
N GLY A 55 1.03 -12.25 -5.58
CA GLY A 55 0.16 -12.46 -4.44
C GLY A 55 -1.15 -11.70 -4.55
N THR A 56 -1.11 -10.45 -5.04
CA THR A 56 -2.32 -9.66 -5.32
C THR A 56 -3.17 -10.30 -6.41
N VAL A 57 -2.58 -10.78 -7.50
CA VAL A 57 -3.30 -11.48 -8.58
C VAL A 57 -3.94 -12.78 -8.06
N SER A 58 -3.19 -13.60 -7.32
CA SER A 58 -3.67 -14.90 -6.85
C SER A 58 -4.79 -14.80 -5.81
N HIS A 59 -4.81 -13.73 -5.02
CA HIS A 59 -5.86 -13.50 -4.00
C HIS A 59 -6.93 -12.51 -4.47
N ARG A 60 -6.94 -12.10 -5.75
CA ARG A 60 -7.90 -11.11 -6.27
C ARG A 60 -9.35 -11.49 -5.95
N SER A 61 -9.72 -12.76 -6.09
CA SER A 61 -11.09 -13.23 -5.83
C SER A 61 -11.54 -13.04 -4.39
N GLU A 62 -10.62 -12.94 -3.45
CA GLU A 62 -10.89 -12.67 -2.03
C GLU A 62 -10.83 -11.17 -1.74
N ILE A 63 -9.93 -10.45 -2.41
CA ILE A 63 -9.68 -9.02 -2.22
C ILE A 63 -10.79 -8.14 -2.82
N ASP A 64 -11.22 -8.43 -4.05
CA ASP A 64 -12.20 -7.61 -4.78
C ASP A 64 -13.53 -7.46 -4.01
N PRO A 65 -14.13 -8.54 -3.44
CA PRO A 65 -15.33 -8.43 -2.61
C PRO A 65 -15.16 -7.57 -1.34
N ILE A 66 -13.95 -7.53 -0.77
CA ILE A 66 -13.65 -6.71 0.41
C ILE A 66 -13.69 -5.23 0.03
N ILE A 67 -13.14 -4.88 -1.14
CA ILE A 67 -13.21 -3.51 -1.67
C ILE A 67 -14.67 -3.08 -1.84
N GLU A 68 -15.49 -3.92 -2.48
CA GLU A 68 -16.91 -3.63 -2.71
C GLU A 68 -17.69 -3.44 -1.41
N LYS A 69 -17.42 -4.27 -0.40
CA LYS A 69 -18.05 -4.16 0.93
C LYS A 69 -17.67 -2.85 1.62
N CYS A 70 -16.42 -2.42 1.50
CA CYS A 70 -15.90 -1.23 2.18
C CYS A 70 -16.13 0.08 1.40
N ALA A 71 -16.44 0.01 0.11
CA ALA A 71 -16.79 1.13 -0.75
C ALA A 71 -18.15 0.90 -1.44
N PRO A 72 -19.26 0.74 -0.69
CA PRO A 72 -20.55 0.32 -1.25
C PRO A 72 -21.17 1.32 -2.23
N GLU A 73 -20.80 2.60 -2.13
CA GLU A 73 -21.25 3.65 -3.04
C GLU A 73 -20.47 3.66 -4.38
N TRP A 74 -19.39 2.88 -4.49
CA TRP A 74 -18.49 2.86 -5.65
C TRP A 74 -18.32 1.42 -6.13
N PRO A 75 -19.11 0.97 -7.12
CA PRO A 75 -18.88 -0.32 -7.77
C PRO A 75 -17.43 -0.41 -8.24
N LEU A 76 -16.80 -1.58 -8.09
CA LEU A 76 -15.37 -1.77 -8.38
C LEU A 76 -14.98 -1.39 -9.82
N GLU A 77 -15.94 -1.51 -10.73
CA GLU A 77 -15.84 -1.14 -12.15
C GLU A 77 -15.78 0.37 -12.37
N GLN A 78 -16.36 1.17 -11.46
CA GLN A 78 -16.36 2.63 -11.49
C GLN A 78 -15.13 3.23 -10.79
N VAL A 79 -14.47 2.45 -9.92
CA VAL A 79 -13.18 2.84 -9.34
C VAL A 79 -12.13 2.90 -10.45
N THR A 80 -11.32 3.97 -10.45
CA THR A 80 -10.26 4.12 -11.44
C THR A 80 -9.32 2.91 -11.41
N VAL A 81 -8.77 2.52 -12.56
CA VAL A 81 -7.87 1.35 -12.65
C VAL A 81 -6.67 1.50 -11.71
N VAL A 82 -6.17 2.72 -11.53
CA VAL A 82 -5.09 3.04 -10.60
C VAL A 82 -5.52 2.79 -9.15
N ASP A 83 -6.60 3.44 -8.69
CA ASP A 83 -7.05 3.33 -7.30
C ASP A 83 -7.44 1.89 -6.95
N ARG A 84 -8.09 1.19 -7.89
CA ARG A 84 -8.45 -0.22 -7.74
C ARG A 84 -7.23 -1.10 -7.50
N ASN A 85 -6.17 -0.92 -8.29
CA ASN A 85 -4.96 -1.73 -8.12
C ASN A 85 -4.15 -1.35 -6.88
N ILE A 86 -4.19 -0.08 -6.45
CA ILE A 86 -3.62 0.35 -5.18
C ILE A 86 -4.36 -0.26 -4.00
N LEU A 87 -5.70 -0.26 -4.02
CA LEU A 87 -6.52 -0.92 -3.01
C LEU A 87 -6.22 -2.41 -2.96
N ARG A 88 -6.18 -3.08 -4.12
CA ARG A 88 -5.84 -4.51 -4.18
C ARG A 88 -4.48 -4.81 -3.55
N LEU A 89 -3.47 -4.03 -3.92
CA LEU A 89 -2.11 -4.17 -3.40
C LEU A 89 -2.06 -3.93 -1.88
N GLY A 90 -2.69 -2.84 -1.40
CA GLY A 90 -2.72 -2.49 0.01
C GLY A 90 -3.46 -3.54 0.86
N ILE A 91 -4.58 -4.07 0.35
CA ILE A 91 -5.34 -5.14 1.03
C ILE A 91 -4.54 -6.44 1.04
N PHE A 92 -3.86 -6.78 -0.05
CA PHE A 92 -2.98 -7.94 -0.08
C PHE A 92 -1.91 -7.85 1.01
N GLU A 93 -1.22 -6.71 1.14
CA GLU A 93 -0.24 -6.50 2.21
C GLU A 93 -0.89 -6.55 3.60
N LEU A 94 -2.09 -6.00 3.77
CA LEU A 94 -2.82 -6.02 5.04
C LEU A 94 -3.32 -7.39 5.46
N MET A 95 -3.53 -8.33 4.55
CA MET A 95 -4.11 -9.64 4.87
C MET A 95 -3.07 -10.77 4.83
N TYR A 96 -2.10 -10.66 3.93
CA TYR A 96 -1.13 -11.71 3.60
C TYR A 96 0.32 -11.25 3.75
N GLY A 97 0.55 -9.99 4.10
CA GLY A 97 1.87 -9.45 4.38
C GLY A 97 2.51 -10.05 5.64
N ASN A 98 3.84 -9.96 5.74
CA ASN A 98 4.55 -10.29 6.97
C ASN A 98 4.63 -9.03 7.84
N TYR A 99 3.91 -8.99 8.96
CA TYR A 99 3.83 -7.80 9.81
C TYR A 99 5.14 -7.46 10.54
N ASP A 100 6.03 -8.44 10.72
CA ASP A 100 7.37 -8.19 11.25
C ASP A 100 8.25 -7.46 10.22
N GLU A 101 7.96 -7.64 8.93
CA GLU A 101 8.67 -6.99 7.82
C GLU A 101 8.05 -5.61 7.49
N VAL A 102 6.72 -5.54 7.44
CA VAL A 102 5.95 -4.33 7.13
C VAL A 102 4.74 -4.24 8.07
N PRO A 103 4.77 -3.33 9.05
CA PRO A 103 3.62 -3.11 9.93
C PRO A 103 2.38 -2.67 9.13
N PRO A 104 1.16 -3.06 9.53
CA PRO A 104 -0.08 -2.72 8.82
C PRO A 104 -0.26 -1.22 8.54
N LYS A 105 0.06 -0.35 9.50
CA LYS A 105 -0.02 1.11 9.31
C LYS A 105 0.96 1.63 8.27
N VAL A 106 2.14 1.01 8.16
CA VAL A 106 3.11 1.35 7.12
C VAL A 106 2.59 0.95 5.75
N ALA A 107 2.00 -0.25 5.61
CA ALA A 107 1.37 -0.67 4.36
C ALA A 107 0.24 0.29 3.92
N ILE A 108 -0.59 0.74 4.86
CA ILE A 108 -1.66 1.74 4.59
C ILE A 108 -1.05 3.07 4.12
N ASN A 109 -0.06 3.60 4.84
CA ASN A 109 0.58 4.86 4.48
C ASN A 109 1.22 4.79 3.09
N GLU A 110 1.91 3.69 2.77
CA GLU A 110 2.51 3.47 1.46
C GLU A 110 1.45 3.42 0.35
N ALA A 111 0.31 2.75 0.57
CA ALA A 111 -0.78 2.74 -0.39
C ALA A 111 -1.38 4.14 -0.62
N ILE A 112 -1.49 4.96 0.44
CA ILE A 112 -1.96 6.35 0.34
C ILE A 112 -0.96 7.21 -0.47
N GLU A 113 0.34 7.05 -0.24
CA GLU A 113 1.38 7.78 -0.99
C GLU A 113 1.41 7.37 -2.47
N LEU A 114 1.17 6.09 -2.79
CA LEU A 114 0.95 5.66 -4.17
C LEU A 114 -0.29 6.34 -4.78
N ALA A 115 -1.41 6.35 -4.05
CA ALA A 115 -2.64 6.95 -4.54
C ALA A 115 -2.47 8.45 -4.79
N LYS A 116 -1.73 9.14 -3.93
CA LYS A 116 -1.35 10.53 -4.10
C LYS A 116 -0.48 10.74 -5.33
N THR A 117 0.51 9.87 -5.54
CA THR A 117 1.47 9.96 -6.65
C THR A 117 0.79 9.74 -8.01
N PHE A 118 -0.09 8.75 -8.11
CA PHE A 118 -0.66 8.32 -9.40
C PHE A 118 -2.09 8.83 -9.67
N GLY A 119 -2.83 9.23 -8.64
CA GLY A 119 -4.22 9.70 -8.74
C GLY A 119 -4.50 11.06 -8.08
N GLY A 120 -3.55 11.61 -7.30
CA GLY A 120 -3.68 12.90 -6.64
C GLY A 120 -4.45 12.86 -5.32
N GLU A 121 -4.82 14.03 -4.81
CA GLU A 121 -5.34 14.19 -3.44
C GLU A 121 -6.73 13.57 -3.22
N SER A 122 -7.55 13.49 -4.26
CA SER A 122 -8.84 12.78 -4.18
C SER A 122 -8.65 11.27 -4.02
N SER A 123 -7.71 10.69 -4.77
CA SER A 123 -7.37 9.26 -4.69
C SER A 123 -6.77 8.91 -3.34
N ALA A 124 -5.85 9.73 -2.84
CA ALA A 124 -5.26 9.54 -1.51
C ALA A 124 -6.34 9.50 -0.40
N ARG A 125 -7.29 10.43 -0.42
CA ARG A 125 -8.41 10.45 0.54
C ARG A 125 -9.32 9.23 0.41
N PHE A 126 -9.64 8.84 -0.83
CA PHE A 126 -10.46 7.65 -1.09
C PHE A 126 -9.80 6.37 -0.57
N VAL A 127 -8.55 6.12 -0.96
CA VAL A 127 -7.78 4.95 -0.54
C VAL A 127 -7.62 4.89 0.98
N ASN A 128 -7.32 6.02 1.63
CA ASN A 128 -7.26 6.12 3.08
C ASN A 128 -8.58 5.72 3.76
N GLY A 129 -9.71 6.20 3.23
CA GLY A 129 -11.04 5.87 3.77
C GLY A 129 -11.35 4.37 3.71
N VAL A 130 -11.07 3.74 2.57
CA VAL A 130 -11.31 2.30 2.37
C VAL A 130 -10.38 1.46 3.22
N LEU A 131 -9.05 1.65 3.12
CA LEU A 131 -8.07 0.86 3.87
C LEU A 131 -8.19 1.09 5.38
N GLY A 132 -8.52 2.30 5.82
CA GLY A 132 -8.79 2.60 7.23
C GLY A 132 -10.01 1.86 7.77
N THR A 133 -11.03 1.64 6.94
CA THR A 133 -12.21 0.83 7.29
C THR A 133 -11.85 -0.64 7.42
N ILE A 134 -11.11 -1.18 6.45
CA ILE A 134 -10.62 -2.57 6.47
C ILE A 134 -9.75 -2.84 7.68
N TYR A 135 -8.82 -1.93 8.00
CA TYR A 135 -7.93 -2.05 9.17
C TYR A 135 -8.71 -2.15 10.49
N ARG A 136 -9.82 -1.43 10.62
CA ARG A 136 -10.71 -1.54 11.80
C ARG A 136 -11.48 -2.85 11.82
N GLU A 137 -11.98 -3.31 10.67
CA GLU A 137 -12.68 -4.60 10.57
C GLU A 137 -11.77 -5.80 10.89
N LEU A 138 -10.47 -5.70 10.60
CA LEU A 138 -9.46 -6.71 10.94
C LEU A 138 -9.08 -6.72 12.44
N GLY A 139 -9.68 -5.88 13.28
CA GLY A 139 -9.37 -5.79 14.70
C GLY A 139 -8.09 -5.02 15.02
N GLU A 140 -7.63 -4.16 14.10
CA GLU A 140 -6.48 -3.27 14.27
C GLU A 140 -5.19 -4.00 14.70
N PRO A 141 -4.66 -4.93 13.88
CA PRO A 141 -3.43 -5.67 14.21
C PRO A 141 -2.27 -4.72 14.53
N MET A 142 -1.51 -5.03 15.59
CA MET A 142 -0.39 -4.22 16.12
C MET A 142 -0.77 -2.81 16.62
N LYS A 143 -2.04 -2.55 16.99
CA LYS A 143 -2.45 -1.24 17.55
C LYS A 143 -1.62 -0.83 18.77
N ASP A 144 -1.28 -1.78 19.64
CA ASP A 144 -0.60 -1.54 20.91
C ASP A 144 0.92 -1.32 20.77
N ASP A 145 1.53 -1.70 19.64
CA ASP A 145 2.96 -1.52 19.40
C ASP A 145 3.32 -0.07 19.06
N VAL A 146 2.41 0.67 18.42
CA VAL A 146 2.66 2.05 17.95
C VAL A 146 2.35 3.11 19.00
N SER A 147 1.44 2.82 19.94
CA SER A 147 1.06 3.77 21.00
C SER A 147 2.19 4.11 21.97
N LYS A 148 3.25 3.29 22.05
CA LYS A 148 4.44 3.60 22.84
C LYS A 148 5.43 4.52 22.11
N ASN A 149 5.53 4.43 20.78
CA ASN A 149 6.46 5.27 20.00
C ASN A 149 5.90 6.68 19.74
N HIS A 150 4.61 6.84 19.40
CA HIS A 150 4.04 8.18 19.17
C HIS A 150 4.01 9.04 20.43
N LYS A 151 3.71 8.45 21.61
CA LYS A 151 3.81 9.16 22.90
C LYS A 151 5.25 9.55 23.27
N LYS A 152 6.25 8.87 22.71
CA LYS A 152 7.66 9.17 22.96
C LYS A 152 8.14 10.31 22.06
N GLU A 153 7.77 10.28 20.78
CA GLU A 153 8.06 11.36 19.82
C GLU A 153 7.33 12.67 20.13
N GLU A 154 6.08 12.63 20.61
CA GLU A 154 5.37 13.84 21.09
C GLU A 154 6.00 14.41 22.36
N LYS A 155 6.38 13.56 23.32
CA LYS A 155 7.08 14.01 24.54
C LYS A 155 8.46 14.60 24.25
N GLU A 156 9.23 14.02 23.34
CA GLU A 156 10.56 14.52 22.99
C GLU A 156 10.48 15.87 22.25
N LYS A 157 9.47 16.07 21.38
CA LYS A 157 9.23 17.37 20.72
C LYS A 157 8.74 18.46 21.67
N ASP A 158 7.88 18.13 22.63
CA ASP A 158 7.44 19.09 23.64
C ASP A 158 8.61 19.50 24.55
N THR A 159 9.49 18.56 24.89
CA THR A 159 10.68 18.83 25.72
C THR A 159 11.71 19.69 24.97
N GLU A 160 11.97 19.44 23.68
CA GLU A 160 12.87 20.28 22.87
C GLU A 160 12.32 21.70 22.67
N THR A 161 11.00 21.87 22.57
CA THR A 161 10.37 23.17 22.38
C THR A 161 10.43 24.03 23.65
N GLU A 162 10.27 23.41 24.84
CA GLU A 162 10.42 24.11 26.13
C GLU A 162 11.87 24.59 26.36
N ILE A 163 12.88 23.74 26.12
CA ILE A 163 14.30 24.08 26.37
C ILE A 163 14.77 25.25 25.48
N VAL A 164 14.27 25.34 24.25
CA VAL A 164 14.64 26.43 23.32
C VAL A 164 13.95 27.75 23.68
N SER A 165 12.84 27.71 24.43
CA SER A 165 12.10 28.91 24.85
C SER A 165 12.68 29.58 26.10
N GLU A 166 13.37 28.85 26.98
CA GLU A 166 14.00 29.38 28.19
C GLU A 166 15.44 29.91 27.97
N ALA A 167 16.05 29.60 26.82
CA ALA A 167 17.42 30.00 26.48
C ALA A 167 17.52 31.31 25.67
N LYS A 168 16.46 32.12 25.62
CA LYS A 168 16.38 33.39 24.87
C LYS A 168 16.07 34.60 25.76
#